data_AF-A0A6M0AYQ4-F1
#
_entry.id   AF-A0A6M0AYQ4-F1
#
_cell.length_a   1.000
_cell.length_b   1.000
_cell.length_c   1.000
_cell.angle_alpha   90.00
_cell.angle_beta   90.00
_cell.angle_gamma   90.00
#
_symmetry.space_group_name_H-M   'P 1'
#
loop_
_entity.id
_entity.type
_entity.pdbx_description
1 polymer ?
#
loop_
_entity_poly.entity_id
_entity_poly.type
_entity_poly.pdbx_seq_one_letter_code
_entity_poly.pdbx_strand_id
1 'polypeptide(L)'
;LNKIFLLKLLNSITEYFRAIAPDGTQPNLNTTIMKNFMIPVPPITLQEKFVRITNQIIFSGKHFAETFKESDNLFNALLQKAFRGEL
;
A
#
# COMPACT_ATOMS: atom_id res chain seq x y z
N LEU A 1 15.47 12.45 -6.91
CA LEU A 1 14.63 11.23 -6.87
C LEU A 1 13.54 11.42 -5.83
N ASN A 2 12.27 11.18 -6.18
CA ASN A 2 11.15 11.28 -5.24
C ASN A 2 11.19 10.12 -4.24
N LYS A 3 11.17 10.43 -2.95
CA LYS A 3 11.33 9.45 -1.87
C LYS A 3 10.17 8.45 -1.79
N ILE A 4 8.95 8.90 -2.04
CA ILE A 4 7.74 8.05 -1.99
C ILE A 4 7.76 7.09 -3.18
N PHE A 5 8.11 7.58 -4.37
CA PHE A 5 8.31 6.73 -5.54
C PHE A 5 9.37 5.64 -5.28
N LEU A 6 10.54 6.03 -4.77
CA LEU A 6 11.61 5.08 -4.45
C LEU A 6 11.14 4.03 -3.43
N LEU A 7 10.49 4.46 -2.35
CA LEU A 7 9.96 3.54 -1.34
C LEU A 7 8.98 2.54 -1.94
N LYS A 8 8.05 2.99 -2.78
CA LYS A 8 7.07 2.13 -3.44
C LYS A 8 7.74 1.16 -4.43
N LEU A 9 8.74 1.63 -5.16
CA LEU A 9 9.54 0.79 -6.06
C LEU A 9 10.28 -0.30 -5.28
N LEU A 10 11.02 0.07 -4.22
CA LEU A 10 11.73 -0.88 -3.37
C LEU A 10 10.77 -1.92 -2.77
N ASN A 11 9.61 -1.49 -2.28
CA ASN A 11 8.59 -2.40 -1.76
C ASN A 11 8.09 -3.39 -2.82
N SER A 12 7.96 -2.96 -4.08
CA SER A 12 7.49 -3.83 -5.17
C SER A 12 8.49 -4.93 -5.56
N ILE A 13 9.77 -4.74 -5.25
CA ILE A 13 10.86 -5.68 -5.58
C ILE A 13 11.39 -6.41 -4.33
N THR A 14 10.82 -6.17 -3.16
CA THR A 14 11.24 -6.81 -1.89
C THR A 14 11.25 -8.33 -1.99
N GLU A 15 10.22 -8.93 -2.60
CA GLU A 15 10.14 -10.40 -2.74
C GLU A 15 11.24 -10.95 -3.66
N TYR A 16 11.60 -10.21 -4.71
CA TYR A 16 12.75 -10.57 -5.53
C TYR A 16 14.04 -10.57 -4.71
N PHE A 17 14.26 -9.54 -3.88
CA PHE A 17 15.43 -9.48 -3.00
C PHE A 17 15.47 -10.59 -1.96
N ARG A 18 14.32 -11.01 -1.44
CA ARG A 18 14.22 -12.16 -0.53
C ARG A 18 14.58 -13.47 -1.23
N ALA A 19 14.16 -13.64 -2.49
CA ALA A 19 14.42 -14.85 -3.26
C ALA A 19 15.89 -15.00 -3.69
N ILE A 20 16.61 -13.90 -3.96
CA ILE A 20 18.03 -13.95 -4.34
C ILE A 20 18.99 -13.83 -3.15
N ALA A 21 18.45 -13.62 -1.95
CA ALA A 21 19.27 -13.57 -0.75
C ALA A 21 19.93 -14.94 -0.55
N PRO A 22 21.23 -15.00 -0.21
CA PRO A 22 21.92 -16.27 -0.03
C PRO A 22 21.24 -17.16 1.02
N ASP A 23 21.20 -18.47 0.74
CA ASP A 23 20.70 -19.53 1.65
C ASP A 23 21.64 -19.69 2.86
N GLY A 24 21.64 -18.71 3.75
CA GLY A 24 22.26 -18.77 5.07
C GLY A 24 21.20 -18.78 6.18
N THR A 25 21.64 -18.97 7.43
CA THR A 25 20.78 -18.94 8.63
C THR A 25 19.98 -17.64 8.78
N GLN A 26 20.41 -16.57 8.11
CA GLN A 26 19.64 -15.36 7.92
C GLN A 26 19.85 -14.84 6.48
N PRO A 27 18.82 -14.89 5.61
CA PRO A 27 18.91 -14.35 4.25
C PRO A 27 19.04 -12.82 4.33
N ASN A 28 20.29 -12.34 4.37
CA ASN A 28 20.60 -10.91 4.44
C ASN A 28 21.02 -10.41 3.06
N LEU A 29 20.41 -9.30 2.66
CA LEU A 29 20.74 -8.59 1.43
C LEU A 29 22.05 -7.83 1.65
N ASN A 30 23.14 -8.29 1.02
CA ASN A 30 24.43 -7.63 1.17
C ASN A 30 24.53 -6.35 0.30
N THR A 31 25.50 -5.49 0.63
CA THR A 31 25.70 -4.20 -0.06
C THR A 31 26.13 -4.36 -1.52
N THR A 32 26.75 -5.48 -1.89
CA THR A 32 27.13 -5.79 -3.27
C THR A 32 25.90 -6.01 -4.15
N ILE A 33 24.94 -6.82 -3.68
CA ILE A 33 23.67 -7.05 -4.38
C ILE A 33 22.93 -5.72 -4.57
N MET A 34 22.90 -4.88 -3.52
CA MET A 34 22.24 -3.57 -3.58
C MET A 34 22.87 -2.61 -4.58
N LYS A 35 24.20 -2.53 -4.63
CA LYS A 35 24.91 -1.63 -5.56
C LYS A 35 24.76 -2.06 -7.01
N ASN A 36 24.65 -3.37 -7.27
CA ASN A 36 24.58 -3.93 -8.62
C ASN A 36 23.15 -3.97 -9.17
N PHE A 37 22.13 -3.81 -8.32
CA PHE A 37 20.75 -3.85 -8.75
C PHE A 37 20.34 -2.55 -9.46
N MET A 38 19.93 -2.67 -10.72
CA MET A 38 19.46 -1.53 -11.51
C MET A 38 17.97 -1.30 -11.31
N ILE A 39 17.60 -0.03 -11.09
CA ILE A 39 16.21 0.40 -10.98
C ILE A 39 15.83 1.36 -12.10
N PRO A 40 14.58 1.33 -12.59
CA PRO A 40 14.09 2.38 -13.49
C PRO A 40 13.99 3.71 -12.75
N VAL A 41 14.58 4.75 -13.31
CA VAL A 41 14.49 6.13 -12.79
C VAL A 41 13.88 7.02 -13.87
N PRO A 42 12.53 7.13 -13.93
CA PRO A 42 11.88 8.01 -14.90
C PRO A 42 12.12 9.49 -14.56
N PRO A 43 11.82 10.45 -15.46
CA PRO A 43 11.85 11.89 -15.16
C PRO A 43 11.09 12.25 -13.88
N ILE A 44 11.55 13.27 -13.16
CA ILE A 44 10.97 13.67 -11.85
C ILE A 44 9.47 13.96 -11.93
N THR A 45 9.02 14.53 -13.05
CA THR A 45 7.60 14.84 -13.32
C THR A 45 6.72 13.59 -13.35
N LEU A 46 7.22 12.47 -13.86
CA LEU A 46 6.50 11.20 -13.86
C LEU A 46 6.50 10.55 -12.47
N GLN A 47 7.59 10.70 -11.71
CA GLN A 47 7.65 10.22 -10.33
C GLN A 47 6.61 10.95 -9.46
N GLU A 48 6.48 12.26 -9.61
CA GLU A 48 5.47 13.07 -8.90
C GLU A 48 4.05 12.74 -9.35
N LYS A 49 3.83 12.53 -10.66
CA LYS A 49 2.53 12.07 -11.19
C LYS A 49 2.14 10.73 -10.57
N PHE A 50 3.06 9.77 -10.50
CA PHE A 50 2.82 8.48 -9.84
C PHE A 50 2.38 8.67 -8.39
N VAL A 51 3.14 9.45 -7.61
CA VAL A 51 2.84 9.69 -6.18
C VAL A 51 1.46 10.32 -6.01
N ARG A 52 1.10 11.30 -6.84
CA ARG A 52 -0.22 11.93 -6.80
C ARG A 52 -1.34 10.92 -7.03
N ILE A 53 -1.23 10.09 -8.06
CA ILE A 53 -2.23 9.07 -8.39
C ILE A 53 -2.34 8.04 -7.25
N THR A 54 -1.21 7.53 -6.76
CA THR A 54 -1.19 6.57 -5.66
C THR A 54 -1.85 7.13 -4.40
N ASN A 55 -1.57 8.39 -4.05
CA ASN A 55 -2.18 9.03 -2.88
C ASN A 55 -3.70 9.21 -3.05
N GLN A 56 -4.16 9.60 -4.24
CA GLN A 56 -5.59 9.69 -4.54
C GLN A 56 -6.30 8.35 -4.34
N ILE A 57 -5.72 7.26 -4.87
CA ILE A 57 -6.30 5.92 -4.73
C ILE A 57 -6.35 5.48 -3.25
N ILE A 58 -5.26 5.69 -2.51
CA ILE A 58 -5.22 5.33 -1.07
C ILE A 58 -6.26 6.12 -0.28
N PHE A 59 -6.40 7.41 -0.56
CA PHE A 59 -7.37 8.28 0.10
C PHE A 59 -8.81 7.85 -0.20
N SER A 60 -9.13 7.61 -1.47
CA SER A 60 -10.44 7.09 -1.86
C SER A 60 -10.74 5.74 -1.19
N GLY A 61 -9.78 4.82 -1.14
CA GLY A 61 -9.94 3.53 -0.48
C GLY A 61 -10.23 3.65 1.02
N LYS A 62 -9.57 4.59 1.73
CA LYS A 62 -9.86 4.86 3.14
C LYS A 62 -11.27 5.37 3.35
N HIS A 63 -11.70 6.34 2.53
CA HIS A 63 -13.07 6.85 2.60
C HIS A 63 -14.11 5.78 2.35
N PHE A 64 -13.90 4.90 1.36
CA PHE A 64 -14.81 3.78 1.13
C PHE A 64 -14.90 2.85 2.35
N ALA A 65 -13.78 2.55 3.01
CA ALA A 65 -13.77 1.72 4.21
C ALA A 65 -14.53 2.38 5.38
N GLU A 66 -14.39 3.70 5.55
CA GLU A 66 -15.11 4.47 6.57
C GLU A 66 -16.62 4.50 6.28
N THR A 67 -17.02 4.85 5.06
CA THR A 67 -18.43 4.87 4.65
C THR A 67 -19.07 3.49 4.77
N PHE A 68 -18.34 2.43 4.43
CA PHE A 68 -18.84 1.06 4.60
C PHE A 68 -19.10 0.74 6.07
N LYS A 69 -18.19 1.13 6.97
CA LYS A 69 -18.35 0.95 8.41
C LYS A 69 -19.56 1.73 8.95
N GLU A 70 -19.77 2.94 8.47
CA GLU A 70 -20.96 3.74 8.84
C GLU A 70 -22.25 3.10 8.35
N SER A 71 -22.26 2.60 7.11
CA SER A 71 -23.40 1.86 6.56
C SER A 71 -23.74 0.62 7.38
N ASP A 72 -22.74 -0.13 7.83
CA ASP A 72 -22.94 -1.31 8.70
C ASP A 72 -23.50 -0.92 10.07
N ASN A 73 -22.98 0.16 10.67
CA ASN A 73 -23.52 0.70 11.92
C ASN A 73 -24.99 1.13 11.79
N LEU A 74 -25.35 1.81 10.69
CA LEU A 74 -26.72 2.24 10.42
C LEU A 74 -27.65 1.04 10.22
N PHE A 75 -27.21 0.03 9.47
CA PHE A 75 -27.95 -1.21 9.29
C PHE A 75 -28.21 -1.90 10.63
N ASN A 76 -27.18 -2.02 11.48
CA ASN A 76 -27.31 -2.60 12.82
C ASN A 76 -28.26 -1.80 13.71
N ALA A 77 -28.25 -0.46 13.64
CA ALA A 77 -29.18 0.39 14.39
C ALA A 77 -30.64 0.19 13.93
N LEU A 78 -30.89 0.08 12.62
CA LEU A 78 -32.22 -0.21 12.08
C LEU A 78 -32.71 -1.59 12.50
N LEU A 79 -31.85 -2.60 12.45
CA LEU A 79 -32.17 -3.96 12.88
C LEU A 79 -32.58 -3.99 14.37
N GLN A 80 -31.86 -3.28 15.23
CA GLN A 80 -32.20 -3.16 16.65
C GLN A 80 -33.56 -2.50 16.87
N LYS A 81 -33.88 -1.43 16.13
CA LYS A 81 -35.21 -0.79 16.19
C LYS A 81 -36.31 -1.74 15.74
N ALA A 82 -36.07 -2.55 14.70
CA ALA A 82 -37.04 -3.49 14.15
C ALA A 82 -37.39 -4.57 15.18
N PHE A 83 -36.38 -5.15 15.83
CA PHE A 83 -36.56 -6.16 16.87
C PHE A 83 -37.20 -5.63 18.14
N ARG A 84 -37.08 -4.33 18.43
CA ARG A 84 -37.76 -3.66 19.55
C ARG A 84 -39.20 -3.23 19.23
N GLY A 85 -39.63 -3.34 17.97
CA GLY A 85 -40.94 -2.84 17.52
C GLY A 85 -41.03 -1.31 17.51
N GLU A 86 -39.90 -0.61 17.42
CA GLU A 86 -39.79 0.86 17.36
C GLU A 86 -39.76 1.38 15.90
N LEU A 87 -40.19 0.56 14.95
CA LEU A 87 -40.09 0.78 13.51
C LEU A 87 -41.48 0.84 12.86
#